data_AF-A0A6B0ZJX5-F1
#
_entry.id   AF-A0A6B0ZJX5-F1
#
_cell.length_a   1.000
_cell.length_b   1.000
_cell.length_c   1.000
_cell.angle_alpha   90.00
_cell.angle_beta   90.00
_cell.angle_gamma   90.00
#
_symmetry.space_group_name_H-M   'P 1'
#
loop_
_entity.id
_entity.type
_entity.pdbx_description
1 polymer ?
#
loop_
_entity_poly.entity_id
_entity_poly.type
_entity_poly.pdbx_seq_one_letter_code
_entity_poly.pdbx_strand_id
1 'polypeptide(L)'
;MSRLLQEGRFDALFHRMLGWDNPKQQLPVDVTESELRPVAVADKRGVTAWRVDCTDGLPKRSEQHRVVRALKRHSRDQLVVFVTPDRHLWQWPEQRPSGVGYRLVDHEYPVQEPTEALLQRLGQVRFTIQEEPRLTSSSVLTRVRRSFNADKVTKSFYREFQQHHKSFAARVEGIGAGR
;
A
#
# COMPACT_ATOMS: atom_id res chain seq x y z
N MET A 1 2.46 12.96 3.48
CA MET A 1 2.64 11.52 3.17
C MET A 1 3.97 11.01 3.70
N SER A 2 5.12 11.57 3.28
CA SER A 2 6.46 11.12 3.72
C SER A 2 6.60 10.99 5.24
N ARG A 3 6.21 12.02 6.00
CA ARG A 3 6.23 11.97 7.47
C ARG A 3 5.48 10.77 8.08
N LEU A 4 4.29 10.44 7.57
CA LEU A 4 3.51 9.30 8.09
C LEU A 4 4.16 7.96 7.78
N LEU A 5 4.87 7.86 6.65
CA LEU A 5 5.67 6.68 6.35
C LEU A 5 6.86 6.60 7.31
N GLN A 6 7.62 7.67 7.51
CA GLN A 6 8.76 7.66 8.44
C GLN A 6 8.35 7.29 9.87
N GLU A 7 7.17 7.74 10.31
CA GLU A 7 6.61 7.43 11.63
C GLU A 7 5.89 6.07 11.70
N GLY A 8 5.82 5.30 10.60
CA GLY A 8 5.12 4.01 10.56
C GLY A 8 3.60 4.11 10.84
N ARG A 9 2.98 5.27 10.57
CA ARG A 9 1.56 5.56 10.83
C ARG A 9 0.69 5.18 9.63
N PHE A 10 0.60 3.87 9.38
CA PHE A 10 -0.10 3.32 8.22
C PHE A 10 -1.61 3.57 8.24
N ASP A 11 -2.25 3.56 9.42
CA ASP A 11 -3.66 3.91 9.59
C ASP A 11 -3.95 5.31 9.03
N ALA A 12 -3.18 6.31 9.45
CA ALA A 12 -3.34 7.69 9.02
C ALA A 12 -2.95 7.86 7.55
N LEU A 13 -1.91 7.16 7.09
CA LEU A 13 -1.50 7.14 5.69
C LEU A 13 -2.66 6.68 4.79
N PHE A 14 -3.20 5.49 5.05
CA PHE A 14 -4.23 4.89 4.21
C PHE A 14 -5.54 5.65 4.29
N HIS A 15 -6.01 5.98 5.49
CA HIS A 15 -7.33 6.61 5.65
C HIS A 15 -7.31 8.08 5.24
N ARG A 16 -6.32 8.86 5.71
CA ARG A 16 -6.33 10.32 5.52
C ARG A 16 -5.70 10.76 4.21
N MET A 17 -4.66 10.06 3.75
CA MET A 17 -3.94 10.46 2.53
C MET A 17 -4.42 9.70 1.29
N LEU A 18 -4.74 8.41 1.44
CA LEU A 18 -5.07 7.54 0.30
C LEU A 18 -6.57 7.31 0.13
N GLY A 19 -7.43 7.68 1.10
CA GLY A 19 -8.88 7.47 1.00
C GLY A 19 -9.27 5.99 0.97
N TRP A 20 -8.50 5.15 1.68
CA TRP A 20 -8.88 3.76 1.94
C TRP A 20 -9.78 3.70 3.16
N ASP A 21 -10.50 2.59 3.28
CA ASP A 21 -11.51 2.36 4.30
C ASP A 21 -10.93 1.54 5.45
N ASN A 22 -11.62 1.55 6.60
CA ASN A 22 -11.26 0.67 7.70
C ASN A 22 -11.36 -0.80 7.25
N PRO A 23 -10.39 -1.65 7.61
CA PRO A 23 -10.47 -3.07 7.29
C PRO A 23 -11.57 -3.73 8.14
N LYS A 24 -12.13 -4.83 7.62
CA LYS A 24 -13.20 -5.57 8.31
C LYS A 24 -12.78 -6.17 9.65
N GLN A 25 -11.50 -6.51 9.80
CA GLN A 25 -10.93 -7.06 11.03
C GLN A 25 -9.55 -6.43 11.24
N GLN A 26 -9.28 -6.00 12.47
CA GLN A 26 -7.99 -5.41 12.87
C GLN A 26 -7.23 -6.29 13.87
N LEU A 27 -7.76 -7.47 14.20
CA LEU A 27 -7.04 -8.42 15.04
C LEU A 27 -5.85 -9.01 14.26
N PRO A 28 -4.68 -9.18 14.92
CA PRO A 28 -3.54 -9.84 14.30
C PRO A 28 -3.89 -11.25 13.80
N VAL A 29 -3.31 -11.63 12.66
CA VAL A 29 -3.46 -12.96 12.08
C VAL A 29 -2.26 -13.83 12.48
N ASP A 30 -2.53 -15.05 12.95
CA ASP A 30 -1.48 -16.03 13.18
C ASP A 30 -0.95 -16.61 11.85
N VAL A 31 0.37 -16.66 11.73
CA VAL A 31 1.05 -17.31 10.63
C VAL A 31 1.67 -18.61 11.16
N THR A 32 1.21 -19.75 10.66
CA THR A 32 1.72 -21.07 11.05
C THR A 32 3.25 -21.11 10.97
N GLU A 33 3.93 -21.66 11.98
CA GLU A 33 5.41 -21.74 12.03
C GLU A 33 6.11 -20.37 11.84
N SER A 34 5.51 -19.29 12.35
CA SER A 34 6.11 -17.96 12.32
C SER A 34 5.64 -17.12 13.52
N GLU A 35 6.55 -16.30 14.03
CA GLU A 35 6.26 -15.31 15.07
C GLU A 35 5.68 -14.02 14.48
N LEU A 36 5.71 -13.86 13.15
CA LEU A 36 5.13 -12.72 12.47
C LEU A 36 3.62 -12.67 12.68
N ARG A 37 3.12 -11.47 12.96
CA ARG A 37 1.71 -11.20 13.23
C ARG A 37 1.20 -10.07 12.33
N PRO A 38 0.75 -10.38 11.10
CA PRO A 38 0.17 -9.39 10.22
C PRO A 38 -1.10 -8.78 10.79
N VAL A 39 -1.23 -7.46 10.67
CA VAL A 39 -2.41 -6.70 11.08
C VAL A 39 -2.94 -5.93 9.87
N ALA A 40 -4.23 -6.06 9.57
CA ALA A 40 -4.82 -5.26 8.51
C ALA A 40 -4.92 -3.80 8.97
N VAL A 41 -4.43 -2.88 8.14
CA VAL A 41 -4.43 -1.44 8.45
C VAL A 41 -5.42 -0.65 7.61
N ALA A 42 -5.84 -1.18 6.47
CA ALA A 42 -6.83 -0.58 5.58
C ALA A 42 -7.39 -1.59 4.58
N ASP A 43 -8.57 -1.33 4.03
CA ASP A 43 -9.14 -2.03 2.88
C ASP A 43 -9.66 -1.05 1.84
N LYS A 44 -9.54 -1.41 0.56
CA LYS A 44 -10.27 -0.77 -0.52
C LYS A 44 -10.95 -1.81 -1.38
N ARG A 45 -12.27 -1.95 -1.22
CA ARG A 45 -13.12 -2.84 -2.05
C ARG A 45 -12.55 -4.25 -2.21
N GLY A 46 -11.94 -4.80 -1.15
CA GLY A 46 -11.38 -6.16 -1.11
C GLY A 46 -9.86 -6.25 -1.37
N VAL A 47 -9.19 -5.14 -1.68
CA VAL A 47 -7.72 -5.05 -1.60
C VAL A 47 -7.37 -4.60 -0.19
N THR A 48 -6.75 -5.48 0.59
CA THR A 48 -6.42 -5.20 1.98
C THR A 48 -4.94 -4.91 2.13
N ALA A 49 -4.62 -3.81 2.81
CA ALA A 49 -3.26 -3.47 3.21
C ALA A 49 -2.95 -4.08 4.58
N TRP A 50 -1.84 -4.80 4.66
CA TRP A 50 -1.38 -5.51 5.85
C TRP A 50 -0.04 -4.96 6.32
N ARG A 51 0.08 -4.65 7.60
CA ARG A 51 1.34 -4.34 8.27
C ARG A 51 1.87 -5.57 8.96
N VAL A 52 3.18 -5.79 8.89
CA VAL A 52 3.90 -6.80 9.66
C VAL A 52 5.08 -6.11 10.31
N ASP A 53 5.06 -6.02 11.64
CA ASP A 53 6.21 -5.51 12.39
C ASP A 53 7.30 -6.58 12.46
N CYS A 54 8.54 -6.18 12.21
CA CYS A 54 9.70 -7.06 12.09
C CYS A 54 10.83 -6.47 12.95
N THR A 55 10.86 -6.85 14.23
CA THR A 55 11.81 -6.33 15.23
C THR A 55 13.25 -6.75 14.95
N ASP A 56 13.44 -7.96 14.41
CA ASP A 56 14.76 -8.58 14.18
C ASP A 56 15.27 -8.38 12.74
N GLY A 57 14.72 -7.38 12.04
CA GLY A 57 15.00 -7.12 10.63
C GLY A 57 14.05 -7.83 9.67
N LEU A 58 14.28 -7.66 8.37
CA LEU A 58 13.37 -8.20 7.36
C LEU A 58 13.37 -9.74 7.38
N PRO A 59 12.19 -10.38 7.37
CA PRO A 59 12.08 -11.83 7.36
C PRO A 59 12.62 -12.39 6.05
N LYS A 60 13.07 -13.65 6.07
CA LYS A 60 13.59 -14.31 4.87
C LYS A 60 12.50 -14.47 3.82
N ARG A 61 12.88 -14.62 2.55
CA ARG A 61 11.93 -14.71 1.43
C ARG A 61 10.88 -15.82 1.59
N SER A 62 11.26 -16.95 2.20
CA SER A 62 10.34 -18.05 2.52
C SER A 62 9.25 -17.64 3.51
N GLU A 63 9.60 -16.88 4.55
CA GLU A 63 8.67 -16.38 5.56
C GLU A 63 7.74 -15.30 5.00
N GLN A 64 8.26 -14.41 4.16
CA GLN A 64 7.45 -13.44 3.41
C GLN A 64 6.36 -14.14 2.57
N HIS A 65 6.74 -15.19 1.82
CA HIS A 65 5.78 -16.02 1.09
C HIS A 65 4.79 -16.73 2.02
N ARG A 66 5.22 -17.17 3.21
CA ARG A 66 4.36 -17.82 4.19
C ARG A 66 3.30 -16.86 4.71
N VAL A 67 3.68 -15.63 5.08
CA VAL A 67 2.77 -14.55 5.47
C VAL A 67 1.74 -14.31 4.37
N VAL A 68 2.18 -14.05 3.14
CA VAL A 68 1.28 -13.76 2.02
C VAL A 68 0.30 -14.91 1.75
N ARG A 69 0.75 -16.17 1.87
CA ARG A 69 -0.13 -17.34 1.75
C ARG A 69 -1.16 -17.41 2.87
N ALA A 70 -0.78 -17.13 4.12
CA ALA A 70 -1.70 -17.12 5.25
C ALA A 70 -2.80 -16.07 5.04
N LEU A 71 -2.43 -14.87 4.57
CA LEU A 71 -3.35 -13.74 4.36
C LEU A 71 -4.41 -13.97 3.28
N LYS A 72 -4.19 -14.91 2.34
CA LYS A 72 -5.19 -15.26 1.31
C LYS A 72 -6.50 -15.80 1.88
N ARG A 73 -6.49 -16.31 3.11
CA ARG A 73 -7.71 -16.75 3.80
C ARG A 73 -8.51 -15.58 4.40
N HIS A 74 -7.88 -14.41 4.56
CA HIS A 74 -8.44 -13.26 5.27
C HIS A 74 -8.79 -12.09 4.34
N SER A 75 -8.30 -12.11 3.10
CA SER A 75 -8.49 -11.03 2.13
C SER A 75 -8.45 -11.56 0.71
N ARG A 76 -9.09 -10.85 -0.22
CA ARG A 76 -9.13 -11.23 -1.63
C ARG A 76 -7.79 -10.94 -2.32
N ASP A 77 -7.28 -9.73 -2.11
CA ASP A 77 -5.97 -9.29 -2.61
C ASP A 77 -5.20 -8.60 -1.47
N GLN A 78 -3.89 -8.80 -1.41
CA GLN A 78 -3.03 -8.34 -0.31
C GLN A 78 -1.96 -7.37 -0.80
N LEU A 79 -1.86 -6.20 -0.18
CA LEU A 79 -0.66 -5.37 -0.20
C LEU A 79 0.00 -5.49 1.17
N VAL A 80 1.21 -6.06 1.25
CA VAL A 80 1.85 -6.33 2.56
C VAL A 80 3.02 -5.38 2.76
N VAL A 81 3.17 -4.85 3.97
CA VAL A 81 4.29 -3.98 4.37
C VAL A 81 4.99 -4.63 5.54
N PHE A 82 6.24 -5.04 5.32
CA PHE A 82 7.13 -5.48 6.39
C PHE A 82 7.90 -4.25 6.90
N VAL A 83 7.87 -4.04 8.21
CA VAL A 83 8.32 -2.81 8.85
C VAL A 83 9.44 -3.14 9.81
N THR A 84 10.63 -2.62 9.54
CA THR A 84 11.77 -2.62 10.47
C THR A 84 12.04 -1.18 10.94
N PRO A 85 12.89 -0.96 11.96
CA PRO A 85 13.22 0.39 12.40
C PRO A 85 13.87 1.28 11.32
N ASP A 86 14.57 0.68 10.37
CA ASP A 86 15.36 1.37 9.33
C ASP A 86 14.66 1.47 7.97
N ARG A 87 13.73 0.56 7.65
CA ARG A 87 13.12 0.48 6.32
C ARG A 87 11.76 -0.21 6.32
N HIS A 88 11.00 0.05 5.27
CA HIS A 88 9.80 -0.70 4.93
C HIS A 88 10.01 -1.47 3.63
N LEU A 89 9.51 -2.71 3.59
CA LEU A 89 9.44 -3.51 2.38
C LEU A 89 7.97 -3.71 2.02
N TRP A 90 7.52 -3.03 0.97
CA TRP A 90 6.17 -3.16 0.44
C TRP A 90 6.15 -4.24 -0.63
N GLN A 91 5.24 -5.19 -0.48
CA GLN A 91 5.15 -6.36 -1.34
C GLN A 91 3.78 -6.49 -1.98
N TRP A 92 3.82 -6.64 -3.30
CA TRP A 92 2.66 -6.99 -4.10
C TRP A 92 2.83 -8.40 -4.70
N PRO A 93 1.94 -9.36 -4.40
CA PRO A 93 1.96 -10.68 -5.01
C PRO A 93 1.38 -10.62 -6.44
N GLU A 94 2.26 -10.36 -7.41
CA GLU A 94 1.91 -10.35 -8.83
C GLU A 94 1.67 -11.78 -9.33
N GLN A 95 0.44 -12.06 -9.77
CA GLN A 95 0.10 -13.33 -10.38
C GLN A 95 0.89 -13.55 -11.67
N ARG A 96 1.42 -14.77 -11.84
CA ARG A 96 2.15 -15.14 -13.05
C ARG A 96 1.19 -15.25 -14.25
N PRO A 97 1.66 -15.00 -15.50
CA PRO A 97 0.83 -15.16 -16.70
C PRO A 97 0.22 -16.55 -16.86
N SER A 98 0.89 -17.59 -16.35
CA SER A 98 0.37 -18.96 -16.35
C SER A 98 -0.84 -19.18 -15.43
N GLY A 99 -1.20 -18.19 -14.60
CA GLY A 99 -2.23 -18.32 -13.55
C GLY A 99 -1.80 -19.13 -12.33
N VAL A 100 -0.64 -19.81 -12.39
CA VAL A 100 -0.13 -20.65 -11.31
C VAL A 100 0.92 -19.91 -10.49
N GLY A 101 0.59 -19.67 -9.22
CA GLY A 101 1.47 -19.00 -8.29
C GLY A 101 1.60 -17.49 -8.53
N TYR A 102 2.57 -16.88 -7.87
CA TYR A 102 2.83 -15.45 -7.93
C TYR A 102 4.34 -15.17 -7.74
N ARG A 103 4.76 -13.97 -8.08
CA ARG A 103 6.04 -13.39 -7.70
C ARG A 103 5.78 -12.24 -6.73
N LEU A 104 6.58 -12.13 -5.68
CA LEU A 104 6.55 -10.95 -4.82
C LEU A 104 7.32 -9.83 -5.51
N VAL A 105 6.63 -8.73 -5.80
CA VAL A 105 7.24 -7.50 -6.31
C VAL A 105 7.53 -6.61 -5.12
N ASP A 106 8.81 -6.28 -4.96
CA ASP A 106 9.34 -5.56 -3.82
C ASP A 106 9.45 -4.06 -4.14
N HIS A 107 9.01 -3.22 -3.21
CA HIS A 107 9.22 -1.78 -3.23
C HIS A 107 9.75 -1.36 -1.86
N GLU A 108 11.02 -0.98 -1.84
CA GLU A 108 11.70 -0.58 -0.61
C GLU A 108 11.48 0.90 -0.31
N TYR A 109 11.47 1.21 0.98
CA TYR A 109 11.42 2.57 1.50
C TYR A 109 12.37 2.68 2.70
N PRO A 110 13.57 3.24 2.50
CA PRO A 110 14.47 3.59 3.60
C PRO A 110 13.84 4.73 4.41
N VAL A 111 13.75 4.58 5.74
CA VAL A 111 13.10 5.57 6.61
C VAL A 111 13.94 6.86 6.70
N GLN A 112 15.26 6.71 6.75
CA GLN A 112 16.21 7.82 6.87
C GLN A 112 16.47 8.54 5.54
N GLU A 113 16.39 7.81 4.42
CA GLU A 113 16.58 8.35 3.07
C GLU A 113 15.37 8.01 2.17
N PRO A 114 14.21 8.67 2.39
CA PRO A 114 13.01 8.40 1.61
C PRO A 114 13.22 8.62 0.12
N THR A 115 12.83 7.63 -0.69
CA THR A 115 12.77 7.78 -2.14
C THR A 115 11.39 8.25 -2.59
N GLU A 116 11.32 9.00 -3.69
CA GLU A 116 10.03 9.39 -4.28
C GLU A 116 9.28 8.21 -4.90
N ALA A 117 9.98 7.12 -5.25
CA ALA A 117 9.40 6.01 -6.00
C ALA A 117 8.18 5.39 -5.29
N LEU A 118 8.29 5.09 -3.99
CA LEU A 118 7.16 4.57 -3.23
C LEU A 118 6.05 5.63 -3.07
N LEU A 119 6.41 6.89 -2.82
CA LEU A 119 5.43 7.99 -2.68
C LEU A 119 4.60 8.16 -3.95
N GLN A 120 5.22 8.07 -5.12
CA GLN A 120 4.53 8.12 -6.41
C GLN A 120 3.56 6.95 -6.57
N ARG A 121 3.97 5.72 -6.23
CA ARG A 121 3.10 4.54 -6.26
C ARG A 121 1.91 4.69 -5.30
N LEU A 122 2.17 5.08 -4.05
CA LEU A 122 1.10 5.32 -3.08
C LEU A 122 0.13 6.41 -3.56
N GLY A 123 0.65 7.50 -4.12
CA GLY A 123 -0.17 8.55 -4.71
C GLY A 123 -1.08 8.07 -5.85
N GLN A 124 -0.62 7.10 -6.66
CA GLN A 124 -1.44 6.49 -7.71
C GLN A 124 -2.59 5.63 -7.17
N VAL A 125 -2.51 5.14 -5.93
CA VAL A 125 -3.58 4.38 -5.28
C VAL A 125 -4.38 5.20 -4.26
N ARG A 126 -4.36 6.53 -4.40
CA ARG A 126 -5.28 7.43 -3.70
C ARG A 126 -6.66 7.43 -4.37
N PHE A 127 -7.69 7.23 -3.58
CA PHE A 127 -9.09 7.32 -3.98
C PHE A 127 -9.73 8.54 -3.34
N THR A 128 -10.49 9.30 -4.12
CA THR A 128 -11.21 10.49 -3.65
C THR A 128 -12.67 10.17 -3.38
N ILE A 129 -13.32 10.98 -2.54
CA ILE A 129 -14.74 10.82 -2.21
C ILE A 129 -15.65 10.90 -3.44
N GLN A 130 -15.26 11.69 -4.46
CA GLN A 130 -15.98 11.82 -5.72
C GLN A 130 -15.89 10.55 -6.58
N GLU A 131 -14.84 9.75 -6.44
CA GLU A 131 -14.69 8.49 -7.16
C GLU A 131 -15.53 7.37 -6.53
N GLU A 132 -15.83 7.42 -5.22
CA GLU A 132 -16.50 6.34 -4.47
C GLU A 132 -17.72 5.71 -5.14
N PRO A 133 -18.68 6.48 -5.69
CA PRO A 133 -19.88 5.89 -6.29
C PRO A 133 -19.60 5.03 -7.53
N ARG A 134 -18.43 5.19 -8.14
CA ARG A 134 -18.01 4.50 -9.38
C ARG A 134 -16.97 3.42 -9.12
N LEU A 135 -16.44 3.30 -7.90
CA LEU A 135 -15.43 2.31 -7.58
C LEU A 135 -16.02 0.91 -7.54
N THR A 136 -15.39 -0.01 -8.28
CA THR A 136 -15.67 -1.44 -8.23
C THR A 136 -14.45 -2.16 -7.67
N SER A 137 -14.64 -3.38 -7.17
CA SER A 137 -13.51 -4.20 -6.72
C SER A 137 -12.49 -4.44 -7.84
N SER A 138 -12.95 -4.61 -9.08
CA SER A 138 -12.08 -4.80 -10.25
C SER A 138 -11.33 -3.53 -10.65
N SER A 139 -11.95 -2.34 -10.57
CA SER A 139 -11.28 -1.08 -10.90
C SER A 139 -10.20 -0.72 -9.86
N VAL A 140 -10.50 -0.93 -8.57
CA VAL A 140 -9.53 -0.76 -7.47
C VAL A 140 -8.36 -1.72 -7.63
N LEU A 141 -8.63 -3.02 -7.81
CA LEU A 141 -7.58 -4.03 -8.00
C LEU A 141 -6.70 -3.71 -9.21
N THR A 142 -7.31 -3.31 -10.34
CA THR A 142 -6.58 -2.95 -11.55
C THR A 142 -5.65 -1.75 -11.30
N ARG A 143 -6.13 -0.74 -10.57
CA ARG A 143 -5.35 0.45 -10.24
C ARG A 143 -4.17 0.13 -9.32
N VAL A 144 -4.39 -0.67 -8.28
CA VAL A 144 -3.32 -1.12 -7.38
C VAL A 144 -2.28 -1.96 -8.14
N ARG A 145 -2.71 -2.91 -8.96
CA ARG A 145 -1.81 -3.73 -9.81
C ARG A 145 -0.95 -2.86 -10.73
N ARG A 146 -1.55 -1.86 -11.40
CA ARG A 146 -0.80 -0.93 -12.28
C ARG A 146 0.28 -0.19 -11.51
N SER A 147 -0.01 0.21 -10.27
CA SER A 147 0.93 0.95 -9.43
C SER A 147 2.02 0.10 -8.78
N PHE A 148 1.78 -1.18 -8.49
CA PHE A 148 2.71 -2.01 -7.71
C PHE A 148 3.32 -3.21 -8.46
N ASN A 149 2.90 -3.50 -9.69
CA ASN A 149 3.60 -4.46 -10.55
C ASN A 149 4.96 -3.89 -11.03
N ALA A 150 5.89 -4.77 -11.42
CA ALA A 150 7.25 -4.39 -11.78
C ALA A 150 7.34 -3.58 -13.09
N ASP A 151 6.50 -3.90 -14.09
CA ASP A 151 6.73 -3.48 -15.48
C ASP A 151 5.86 -2.31 -15.95
N LYS A 152 5.03 -1.69 -15.08
CA LYS A 152 3.94 -0.79 -15.51
C LYS A 152 3.96 0.65 -14.99
N VAL A 153 5.06 1.13 -14.42
CA VAL A 153 5.22 2.58 -14.19
C VAL A 153 5.80 3.21 -15.46
N THR A 154 4.97 3.34 -16.50
CA THR A 154 5.37 4.05 -17.73
C THR A 154 5.43 5.56 -17.48
N LYS A 155 6.37 6.25 -18.14
CA LYS A 155 6.58 7.71 -18.08
C LYS A 155 5.30 8.54 -18.31
N SER A 156 4.25 7.98 -18.93
CA SER A 156 2.93 8.62 -19.08
C SER A 156 2.25 8.92 -17.74
N PHE A 157 2.47 8.10 -16.71
CA PHE A 157 1.86 8.29 -15.39
C PHE A 157 2.44 9.48 -14.60
N TYR A 158 3.69 9.87 -14.89
CA TYR A 158 4.31 11.06 -14.29
C TYR A 158 3.52 12.34 -14.64
N ARG A 159 2.98 12.44 -15.86
CA ARG A 159 2.20 13.59 -16.32
C ARG A 159 0.83 13.69 -15.63
N GLU A 160 0.12 12.59 -15.50
CA GLU A 160 -1.20 12.55 -14.86
C GLU A 160 -1.10 12.81 -13.34
N PHE A 161 -0.09 12.24 -12.68
CA PHE A 161 0.19 12.48 -11.26
C PHE A 161 0.53 13.95 -10.96
N GLN A 162 1.34 14.62 -11.78
CA GLN A 162 1.66 16.04 -11.61
C GLN A 162 0.44 16.95 -11.82
N GLN A 163 -0.45 16.61 -12.75
CA GLN A 163 -1.62 17.42 -13.08
C GLN A 163 -2.68 17.40 -11.96
N HIS A 164 -2.87 16.24 -11.32
CA HIS A 164 -3.75 16.11 -10.16
C HIS A 164 -3.13 16.62 -8.85
N HIS A 165 -1.81 16.66 -8.73
CA HIS A 165 -1.15 17.16 -7.51
C HIS A 165 -1.03 18.69 -7.46
N LYS A 166 -0.70 19.35 -8.59
CA LYS A 166 -0.64 20.83 -8.66
C LYS A 166 -1.97 21.50 -8.31
N SER A 167 -3.08 20.88 -8.67
CA SER A 167 -4.43 21.38 -8.35
C SER A 167 -4.83 21.19 -6.87
N PHE A 168 -4.10 20.36 -6.11
CA PHE A 168 -4.41 20.07 -4.71
C PHE A 168 -3.49 20.79 -3.72
N ALA A 169 -2.20 20.97 -4.04
CA ALA A 169 -1.30 21.78 -3.22
C ALA A 169 -1.81 23.24 -3.10
N ALA A 170 -2.35 23.79 -4.19
CA ALA A 170 -2.98 25.11 -4.21
C ALA A 170 -4.24 25.24 -3.33
N ARG A 171 -4.86 24.11 -2.93
CA ARG A 171 -6.14 24.10 -2.21
C ARG A 171 -6.00 23.97 -0.68
N VAL A 172 -4.82 23.60 -0.19
CA VAL A 172 -4.52 23.56 1.25
C VAL A 172 -3.94 24.89 1.75
N GLU A 173 -3.32 25.69 0.88
CA GLU A 173 -2.87 27.06 1.23
C GLU A 173 -4.00 28.11 1.19
N GLY A 174 -5.18 27.77 0.64
CA GLY A 174 -6.31 28.70 0.50
C GLY A 174 -7.34 28.73 1.63
N ILE A 175 -7.21 27.89 2.68
CA ILE A 175 -8.19 27.85 3.80
C ILE A 175 -7.75 28.74 4.98
N GLY A 176 -6.63 29.45 4.85
CA GLY A 176 -6.08 30.34 5.90
C GLY A 176 -6.34 31.83 5.74
N ALA A 177 -7.14 32.28 4.77
CA ALA A 177 -7.42 33.70 4.58
C ALA A 177 -8.87 33.92 4.11
N GLY A 178 -9.79 34.11 5.05
CA GLY A 178 -11.17 34.45 4.69
C GLY A 178 -12.17 34.44 5.84
N ARG A 179 -12.07 35.48 6.69
CA ARG A 179 -13.08 36.03 7.63
C ARG A 179 -13.58 35.15 8.76
#